data_AF-A0A848HY80-F1
#
_entry.id   AF-A0A848HY80-F1
#
_cell.length_a   1.000
_cell.length_b   1.000
_cell.length_c   1.000
_cell.angle_alpha   90.00
_cell.angle_beta   90.00
_cell.angle_gamma   90.00
#
_symmetry.space_group_name_H-M   'P 1'
#
loop_
_entity.id
_entity.type
_entity.pdbx_description
1 polymer ?
#
loop_
_entity_poly.entity_id
_entity_poly.type
_entity_poly.pdbx_seq_one_letter_code
_entity_poly.pdbx_strand_id
1 'polypeptide(L)'
;MLIYRQNYSALAHARPSIQPDPDIEWINSRLQEKRERISSVPVPASQSADQQTDRPTPRRVAVPKGRLPSARPVREPSSYAPPILMEIERVLKRTGMTATTFGKEAVRDGRLVSDLRKGRDPSSRVAARVRAFIQAIEQNPDACPKGKSISADDLLPRIHRAMGAHGLSARSFGLKLNNDPSLMYRIGDGQNIRHATRERIVAFLDKLEGRV
;
A
#
# COMPACT_ATOMS: atom_id res chain seq x y z
N MET A 1 19.83 -40.95 39.26
CA MET A 1 19.59 -39.74 38.46
C MET A 1 20.17 -39.97 37.07
N LEU A 2 19.32 -40.40 36.13
CA LEU A 2 19.72 -40.75 34.77
C LEU A 2 19.21 -39.70 33.77
N ILE A 3 20.16 -39.28 32.94
CA ILE A 3 20.08 -38.38 31.81
C ILE A 3 19.14 -38.98 30.76
N TYR A 4 18.17 -38.22 30.26
CA TYR A 4 17.58 -38.49 28.93
C TYR A 4 17.32 -37.19 28.18
N ARG A 5 18.28 -36.88 27.32
CA ARG A 5 18.14 -36.05 26.13
C ARG A 5 17.49 -36.94 25.06
N GLN A 6 16.27 -36.64 24.67
CA GLN A 6 15.63 -37.28 23.52
C GLN A 6 14.98 -36.24 22.59
N ASN A 7 15.62 -36.15 21.43
CA ASN A 7 15.15 -35.66 20.14
C ASN A 7 13.62 -35.62 19.94
N TYR A 8 13.09 -34.43 19.66
CA TYR A 8 11.84 -34.26 18.91
C TYR A 8 12.16 -33.70 17.52
N SER A 9 12.69 -34.55 16.65
CA SER A 9 12.89 -34.27 15.23
C SER A 9 12.05 -35.20 14.35
N ALA A 10 10.78 -35.41 14.72
CA ALA A 10 9.85 -36.23 13.93
C ALA A 10 8.38 -35.88 14.26
N LEU A 11 7.89 -34.72 13.82
CA LEU A 11 6.46 -34.49 13.58
C LEU A 11 6.29 -33.35 12.56
N ALA A 12 6.94 -33.53 11.41
CA ALA A 12 6.59 -32.83 10.17
C ALA A 12 5.35 -33.50 9.56
N HIS A 13 4.20 -33.33 10.20
CA HIS A 13 2.93 -33.76 9.62
C HIS A 13 2.26 -32.60 8.89
N ALA A 14 2.32 -32.68 7.57
CA ALA A 14 1.38 -32.19 6.56
C ALA A 14 0.67 -30.86 6.84
N ARG A 15 1.19 -29.77 6.26
CA ARG A 15 0.36 -28.61 5.90
C ARG A 15 -0.76 -29.10 4.96
N PRO A 16 -2.05 -28.79 5.21
CA PRO A 16 -3.07 -29.05 4.22
C PRO A 16 -2.74 -28.27 2.96
N SER A 17 -2.72 -28.97 1.82
CA SER A 17 -2.61 -28.37 0.49
C SER A 17 -3.73 -27.35 0.31
N ILE A 18 -3.35 -26.07 0.25
CA ILE A 18 -4.25 -24.96 -0.13
C ILE A 18 -4.73 -25.28 -1.55
N GLN A 19 -5.94 -25.81 -1.65
CA GLN A 19 -6.67 -25.86 -2.92
C GLN A 19 -6.82 -24.42 -3.41
N PRO A 20 -6.45 -24.08 -4.65
CA PRO A 20 -6.71 -22.76 -5.20
C PRO A 20 -8.22 -22.54 -5.21
N ASP A 21 -8.66 -21.43 -4.62
CA ASP A 21 -10.06 -21.03 -4.57
C ASP A 21 -10.60 -20.86 -6.02
N PRO A 22 -11.65 -21.59 -6.43
CA PRO A 22 -12.15 -21.56 -7.81
C PRO A 22 -12.58 -20.17 -8.29
N ASP A 23 -12.77 -19.21 -7.39
CA ASP A 23 -13.11 -17.83 -7.73
C ASP A 23 -11.93 -17.01 -8.31
N ILE A 24 -10.67 -17.43 -8.09
CA ILE A 24 -9.48 -16.69 -8.55
C ILE A 24 -9.27 -16.83 -10.06
N GLU A 25 -9.60 -17.97 -10.67
CA GLU A 25 -9.46 -18.17 -12.11
C GLU A 25 -10.46 -17.31 -12.91
N TRP A 26 -11.69 -17.17 -12.40
CA TRP A 26 -12.71 -16.34 -13.03
C TRP A 26 -12.32 -14.85 -13.10
N ILE A 27 -11.66 -14.34 -12.06
CA ILE A 27 -11.17 -12.95 -12.01
C ILE A 27 -10.04 -12.74 -13.03
N ASN A 28 -9.12 -13.70 -13.16
CA ASN A 28 -7.98 -13.60 -14.06
C ASN A 28 -8.41 -13.69 -15.54
N SER A 29 -9.33 -14.59 -15.90
CA SER A 29 -9.86 -14.69 -17.27
C SER A 29 -10.57 -13.41 -17.72
N ARG A 30 -11.30 -12.74 -16.81
CA ARG A 30 -12.03 -11.50 -17.16
C ARG A 30 -11.12 -10.28 -17.35
N LEU A 31 -9.96 -10.28 -16.69
CA LEU A 31 -8.92 -9.27 -16.87
C LEU A 31 -8.14 -9.47 -18.19
N GLN A 32 -7.96 -10.72 -18.63
CA GLN A 32 -7.40 -11.03 -19.96
C GLN A 32 -8.33 -10.61 -21.10
N GLU A 33 -9.63 -10.93 -21.03
CA GLU A 33 -10.61 -10.54 -22.08
C GLU A 33 -10.67 -9.01 -22.28
N LYS A 34 -10.53 -8.25 -21.19
CA LYS A 34 -10.54 -6.78 -21.25
C LYS A 34 -9.27 -6.20 -21.88
N ARG A 35 -8.11 -6.84 -21.66
CA ARG A 35 -6.84 -6.44 -22.30
C ARG A 35 -6.86 -6.71 -23.81
N GLU A 36 -7.44 -7.84 -24.22
CA GLU A 36 -7.54 -8.21 -25.64
C GLU A 36 -8.46 -7.29 -26.42
N ARG A 37 -9.62 -6.91 -25.86
CA ARG A 37 -10.54 -5.93 -26.49
C ARG A 37 -9.94 -4.54 -26.65
N ILE A 38 -9.01 -4.14 -25.79
CA ILE A 38 -8.33 -2.84 -25.89
C ILE A 38 -7.21 -2.89 -26.94
N SER A 39 -6.60 -4.05 -27.16
CA SER A 39 -5.55 -4.25 -28.16
C SER A 39 -6.09 -4.48 -29.59
N SER A 40 -7.36 -4.86 -29.74
CA SER A 40 -7.94 -5.24 -31.03
C SER A 40 -8.74 -4.12 -31.71
N VAL A 41 -8.53 -2.85 -31.37
CA VAL A 41 -9.18 -1.72 -32.06
C VAL A 41 -8.34 -1.33 -33.28
N PRO A 42 -8.79 -1.61 -34.51
CA PRO A 42 -8.13 -1.09 -35.71
C PRO A 42 -8.54 0.37 -35.88
N VAL A 43 -7.55 1.23 -36.12
CA VAL A 43 -7.76 2.61 -36.60
C VAL A 43 -8.50 2.54 -37.95
N PRO A 44 -9.68 3.16 -38.12
CA PRO A 44 -10.38 3.08 -39.39
C PRO A 44 -9.75 4.02 -40.41
N ALA A 45 -9.26 3.44 -41.51
CA ALA A 45 -8.90 4.13 -42.73
C ALA A 45 -10.17 4.58 -43.48
N SER A 46 -10.10 5.80 -43.99
CA SER A 46 -11.05 6.40 -44.91
C SER A 46 -11.22 5.56 -46.17
N GLN A 47 -12.48 5.28 -46.58
CA GLN A 47 -12.86 5.18 -47.99
C GLN A 47 -14.38 5.19 -48.16
N SER A 48 -14.80 5.99 -49.13
CA SER A 48 -16.14 6.26 -49.63
C SER A 48 -16.65 5.14 -50.57
N ALA A 49 -17.96 4.97 -50.67
CA ALA A 49 -18.75 4.85 -51.92
C ALA A 49 -19.98 3.93 -51.76
N ASP A 50 -21.15 4.54 -51.99
CA ASP A 50 -22.30 4.05 -52.74
C ASP A 50 -22.72 2.58 -52.64
N GLN A 51 -23.88 2.36 -52.00
CA GLN A 51 -25.08 1.93 -52.74
C GLN A 51 -26.34 1.97 -51.86
N GLN A 52 -27.23 2.84 -52.29
CA GLN A 52 -28.64 2.93 -51.94
C GLN A 52 -29.37 1.67 -52.44
N THR A 53 -29.94 0.87 -51.55
CA THR A 53 -31.06 -0.01 -51.90
C THR A 53 -32.12 0.03 -50.82
N ASP A 54 -33.31 0.42 -51.26
CA ASP A 54 -34.57 0.54 -50.53
C ASP A 54 -34.78 -0.56 -49.47
N ARG A 55 -35.01 -0.12 -48.23
CA ARG A 55 -35.77 -0.91 -47.25
C ARG A 55 -36.87 -0.04 -46.66
N PRO A 56 -38.13 -0.53 -46.65
CA PRO A 56 -39.23 0.22 -46.08
C PRO A 56 -39.05 0.35 -44.57
N THR A 57 -39.25 1.56 -44.09
CA THR A 57 -39.25 1.96 -42.68
C THR A 57 -40.21 1.08 -41.87
N PRO A 58 -39.75 0.35 -40.83
CA PRO A 58 -40.70 -0.19 -39.87
C PRO A 58 -41.32 0.97 -39.09
N ARG A 59 -42.64 1.09 -39.26
CA ARG A 59 -43.58 1.91 -38.51
C ARG A 59 -43.14 2.06 -37.05
N ARG A 60 -42.97 3.31 -36.60
CA ARG A 60 -42.79 3.67 -35.18
C ARG A 60 -43.97 3.10 -34.38
N VAL A 61 -43.73 2.00 -33.68
CA VAL A 61 -44.66 1.54 -32.64
C VAL A 61 -44.42 2.44 -31.43
N ALA A 62 -45.46 3.13 -30.98
CA ALA A 62 -45.44 3.93 -29.78
C ALA A 62 -45.03 3.02 -28.59
N VAL A 63 -43.91 3.33 -27.95
CA VAL A 63 -43.49 2.69 -26.71
C VAL A 63 -44.48 3.12 -25.62
N PRO A 64 -45.23 2.21 -24.99
CA PRO A 64 -46.10 2.59 -23.88
C PRO A 64 -45.25 3.07 -22.70
N LYS A 65 -45.55 4.27 -22.19
CA LYS A 65 -45.12 4.74 -20.87
C LYS A 65 -45.71 3.79 -19.81
N GLY A 66 -44.95 2.78 -19.42
CA GLY A 66 -45.48 1.82 -18.44
C GLY A 66 -44.70 0.53 -18.33
N ARG A 67 -43.42 0.61 -17.97
CA ARG A 67 -42.78 -0.43 -17.16
C ARG A 67 -41.51 0.13 -16.54
N LEU A 68 -41.65 0.68 -15.33
CA LEU A 68 -40.51 0.81 -14.42
C LEU A 68 -39.88 -0.58 -14.31
N PRO A 69 -38.56 -0.74 -14.53
CA PRO A 69 -37.89 -1.97 -14.16
C PRO A 69 -38.09 -2.15 -12.65
N SER A 70 -38.74 -3.25 -12.26
CA SER A 70 -38.90 -3.63 -10.87
C SER A 70 -37.52 -3.68 -10.23
N ALA A 71 -37.35 -2.90 -9.17
CA ALA A 71 -36.27 -2.98 -8.20
C ALA A 71 -34.89 -3.28 -8.82
N ARG A 72 -34.15 -2.22 -9.16
CA ARG A 72 -32.68 -2.27 -9.01
C ARG A 72 -32.46 -2.91 -7.63
N PRO A 73 -31.75 -4.04 -7.47
CA PRO A 73 -31.54 -4.61 -6.15
C PRO A 73 -31.01 -3.46 -5.32
N VAL A 74 -31.74 -3.12 -4.25
CA VAL A 74 -31.22 -2.23 -3.23
C VAL A 74 -29.87 -2.86 -2.93
N ARG A 75 -28.78 -2.22 -3.34
CA ARG A 75 -27.47 -2.60 -2.82
C ARG A 75 -27.68 -2.43 -1.34
N GLU A 76 -27.87 -3.54 -0.65
CA GLU A 76 -28.00 -3.52 0.80
C GLU A 76 -26.90 -2.59 1.29
N PRO A 77 -27.20 -1.63 2.18
CA PRO A 77 -26.13 -0.89 2.82
C PRO A 77 -25.31 -1.98 3.51
N SER A 78 -24.23 -2.42 2.85
CA SER A 78 -23.36 -3.46 3.38
C SER A 78 -23.07 -2.98 4.79
N SER A 79 -23.46 -3.75 5.79
CA SER A 79 -23.44 -3.38 7.20
C SER A 79 -22.00 -2.97 7.59
N TYR A 80 -21.64 -1.71 7.38
CA TYR A 80 -20.24 -1.33 7.15
C TYR A 80 -19.98 0.10 7.57
N ALA A 81 -19.65 0.23 8.85
CA ALA A 81 -18.98 1.40 9.41
C ALA A 81 -18.18 1.00 10.67
N PRO A 82 -18.71 0.18 11.61
CA PRO A 82 -17.94 -0.20 12.79
C PRO A 82 -16.71 -1.11 12.54
N PRO A 83 -16.70 -2.12 11.63
CA PRO A 83 -15.55 -3.02 11.51
C PRO A 83 -14.33 -2.36 10.87
N ILE A 84 -14.52 -1.50 9.86
CA ILE A 84 -13.37 -0.94 9.12
C ILE A 84 -12.55 0.03 9.97
N LEU A 85 -13.21 0.86 10.78
CA LEU A 85 -12.50 1.78 11.65
C LEU A 85 -11.64 1.01 12.66
N MET A 86 -12.18 -0.08 13.22
CA MET A 86 -11.43 -0.96 14.12
C MET A 86 -10.23 -1.64 13.43
N GLU A 87 -10.41 -2.13 12.20
CA GLU A 87 -9.31 -2.71 11.40
C GLU A 87 -8.21 -1.68 11.15
N ILE A 88 -8.58 -0.46 10.74
CA ILE A 88 -7.65 0.65 10.53
C ILE A 88 -6.92 0.96 11.84
N GLU A 89 -7.63 1.11 12.96
CA GLU A 89 -7.01 1.45 14.25
C GLU A 89 -6.07 0.37 14.76
N ARG A 90 -6.38 -0.91 14.52
CA ARG A 90 -5.46 -2.02 14.83
C ARG A 90 -4.16 -1.89 14.04
N VAL A 91 -4.26 -1.59 12.75
CA VAL A 91 -3.10 -1.40 11.87
C VAL A 91 -2.30 -0.16 12.28
N LEU A 92 -2.98 0.95 12.62
CA LEU A 92 -2.33 2.17 13.11
C LEU A 92 -1.57 1.91 14.41
N LYS A 93 -2.15 1.15 15.37
CA LYS A 93 -1.46 0.78 16.62
C LYS A 93 -0.27 -0.13 16.38
N ARG A 94 -0.41 -1.13 15.50
CA ARG A 94 0.66 -2.10 15.21
C ARG A 94 1.82 -1.46 14.45
N THR A 95 1.53 -0.61 13.48
CA THR A 95 2.57 0.05 12.65
C THR A 95 3.12 1.31 13.31
N GLY A 96 2.33 1.98 14.16
CA GLY A 96 2.61 3.32 14.67
C GLY A 96 2.46 4.41 13.60
N MET A 97 1.74 4.14 12.51
CA MET A 97 1.47 5.11 11.45
C MET A 97 0.47 6.17 11.92
N THR A 98 0.59 7.41 11.41
CA THR A 98 -0.42 8.45 11.68
C THR A 98 -1.68 8.24 10.83
N ALA A 99 -2.84 8.62 11.36
CA ALA A 99 -4.12 8.57 10.66
C ALA A 99 -4.09 9.29 9.29
N THR A 100 -3.38 10.42 9.22
CA THR A 100 -3.23 11.22 8.00
C THR A 100 -2.36 10.51 6.95
N THR A 101 -1.26 9.89 7.38
CA THR A 101 -0.39 9.11 6.49
C THR A 101 -1.15 7.91 5.94
N PHE A 102 -1.88 7.20 6.78
CA PHE A 102 -2.69 6.06 6.37
C PHE A 102 -3.71 6.43 5.29
N GLY A 103 -4.47 7.50 5.49
CA GLY A 103 -5.43 7.96 4.51
C GLY A 103 -4.79 8.37 3.17
N LYS A 104 -3.63 9.03 3.22
CA LYS A 104 -2.85 9.39 2.02
C LYS A 104 -2.34 8.17 1.25
N GLU A 105 -1.84 7.15 1.93
CA GLU A 105 -1.31 5.95 1.28
C GLU A 105 -2.43 5.04 0.74
N ALA A 106 -3.48 4.80 1.52
CA ALA A 106 -4.57 3.90 1.13
C ALA A 106 -5.46 4.48 0.01
N VAL A 107 -5.90 5.74 0.19
CA VAL A 107 -6.97 6.33 -0.62
C VAL A 107 -6.54 7.63 -1.30
N ARG A 108 -5.38 8.20 -0.94
CA ARG A 108 -4.94 9.56 -1.28
C ARG A 108 -5.78 10.66 -0.62
N ASP A 109 -6.45 10.34 0.48
CA ASP A 109 -7.23 11.27 1.27
C ASP A 109 -6.76 11.26 2.73
N GLY A 110 -6.06 12.30 3.16
CA GLY A 110 -5.56 12.42 4.53
C GLY A 110 -6.65 12.63 5.58
N ARG A 111 -7.88 12.97 5.20
CA ARG A 111 -9.01 13.19 6.13
C ARG A 111 -9.84 11.94 6.36
N LEU A 112 -9.62 10.87 5.59
CA LEU A 112 -10.39 9.63 5.64
C LEU A 112 -10.63 9.14 7.07
N VAL A 113 -9.56 8.93 7.85
CA VAL A 113 -9.67 8.37 9.22
C VAL A 113 -10.35 9.36 10.17
N SER A 114 -10.07 10.65 10.05
CA SER A 114 -10.72 11.70 10.85
C SER A 114 -12.21 11.80 10.57
N ASP A 115 -12.62 11.59 9.32
CA ASP A 115 -14.01 11.60 8.93
C ASP A 115 -14.73 10.32 9.38
N LEU A 116 -14.07 9.15 9.28
CA LEU A 116 -14.59 7.89 9.82
C LEU A 116 -14.82 7.98 11.34
N ARG A 117 -13.91 8.63 12.07
CA ARG A 117 -14.08 8.91 13.52
C ARG A 117 -15.25 9.83 13.83
N LYS A 118 -15.62 10.70 12.89
CA LYS A 118 -16.78 11.59 13.00
C LYS A 118 -18.09 10.92 12.56
N GLY A 119 -18.05 9.63 12.21
CA GLY A 119 -19.22 8.87 11.78
C GLY A 119 -19.55 8.99 10.29
N ARG A 120 -18.59 9.39 9.43
CA ARG A 120 -18.79 9.35 7.98
C ARG A 120 -18.82 7.91 7.49
N ASP A 121 -19.78 7.59 6.63
CA ASP A 121 -19.85 6.29 5.97
C ASP A 121 -18.93 6.23 4.74
N PRO A 122 -17.94 5.33 4.70
CA PRO A 122 -17.10 5.16 3.52
C PRO A 122 -17.87 4.46 2.41
N SER A 123 -17.74 4.94 1.18
CA SER A 123 -18.27 4.25 0.01
C SER A 123 -17.65 2.85 -0.12
N SER A 124 -18.41 1.87 -0.64
CA SER A 124 -17.94 0.50 -0.95
C SER A 124 -16.60 0.44 -1.71
N ARG A 125 -16.32 1.44 -2.57
CA ARG A 125 -15.03 1.54 -3.27
C ARG A 125 -13.88 1.92 -2.33
N VAL A 126 -14.13 2.82 -1.39
CA VAL A 126 -13.16 3.27 -0.38
C VAL A 126 -12.86 2.13 0.59
N ALA A 127 -13.90 1.43 1.03
CA ALA A 127 -13.85 0.21 1.82
C ALA A 127 -12.89 -0.84 1.23
N ALA A 128 -13.09 -1.17 -0.06
CA ALA A 128 -12.27 -2.16 -0.76
C ALA A 128 -10.80 -1.73 -0.85
N ARG A 129 -10.53 -0.45 -1.14
CA ARG A 129 -9.16 0.08 -1.20
C ARG A 129 -8.45 0.02 0.15
N VAL A 130 -9.15 0.36 1.22
CA VAL A 130 -8.63 0.29 2.58
C VAL A 130 -8.27 -1.15 2.95
N ARG A 131 -9.18 -2.11 2.70
CA ARG A 131 -8.90 -3.53 2.98
C ARG A 131 -7.70 -4.06 2.18
N ALA A 132 -7.61 -3.74 0.88
CA ALA A 132 -6.46 -4.13 0.06
C ALA A 132 -5.15 -3.55 0.60
N PHE A 133 -5.18 -2.32 1.10
CA PHE A 133 -4.02 -1.68 1.72
C PHE A 133 -3.64 -2.33 3.05
N ILE A 134 -4.62 -2.69 3.89
CA ILE A 134 -4.40 -3.43 5.14
C ILE A 134 -3.72 -4.78 4.85
N GLN A 135 -4.22 -5.54 3.89
CA GLN A 135 -3.64 -6.81 3.49
C GLN A 135 -2.19 -6.65 2.99
N ALA A 136 -1.89 -5.59 2.24
CA ALA A 136 -0.53 -5.30 1.80
C ALA A 136 0.42 -4.99 2.97
N ILE A 137 -0.05 -4.25 3.98
CA ILE A 137 0.72 -4.00 5.22
C ILE A 137 0.94 -5.29 6.02
N GLU A 138 -0.07 -6.15 6.11
CA GLU A 138 0.05 -7.43 6.83
C GLU A 138 1.03 -8.38 6.14
N GLN A 139 1.10 -8.37 4.80
CA GLN A 139 2.06 -9.15 4.03
C GLN A 139 3.49 -8.60 4.11
N ASN A 140 3.66 -7.30 4.33
CA ASN A 140 4.98 -6.67 4.44
C ASN A 140 5.02 -5.66 5.60
N PRO A 141 5.16 -6.15 6.85
CA PRO A 141 5.17 -5.29 8.03
C PRO A 141 6.43 -4.41 8.12
N ASP A 142 7.51 -4.81 7.45
CA ASP A 142 8.81 -4.13 7.47
C ASP A 142 8.90 -2.98 6.46
N ALA A 143 7.99 -2.95 5.47
CA ALA A 143 7.74 -1.78 4.64
C ALA A 143 6.97 -0.69 5.40
N CYS A 144 7.39 -0.38 6.64
CA CYS A 144 6.77 0.67 7.42
C CYS A 144 7.13 2.06 6.83
N PRO A 145 6.16 2.85 6.34
CA PRO A 145 6.43 4.13 5.68
C PRO A 145 6.60 5.26 6.71
N LYS A 146 7.82 5.79 6.77
CA LYS A 146 8.18 7.20 7.06
C LYS A 146 7.27 7.93 8.07
N GLY A 147 7.54 7.78 9.36
CA GLY A 147 6.82 8.55 10.39
C GLY A 147 7.37 8.48 11.81
N LYS A 148 8.05 7.38 12.19
CA LYS A 148 8.77 7.34 13.46
C LYS A 148 10.00 8.25 13.35
N SER A 149 10.00 9.33 14.13
CA SER A 149 11.20 10.11 14.35
C SER A 149 11.84 9.59 15.62
N ILE A 150 13.08 9.12 15.51
CA ILE A 150 13.86 8.56 16.63
C ILE A 150 15.10 9.45 16.75
N SER A 151 15.57 9.70 17.96
CA SER A 151 16.88 10.33 18.13
C SER A 151 17.98 9.37 17.63
N ALA A 152 19.08 9.92 17.14
CA ALA A 152 20.20 9.15 16.61
C ALA A 152 21.43 9.24 17.52
N ASP A 153 21.20 9.51 18.82
CA ASP A 153 22.23 9.72 19.82
C ASP A 153 23.06 8.44 20.02
N ASP A 154 22.42 7.29 19.84
CA ASP A 154 23.03 5.96 19.84
C ASP A 154 24.11 5.79 18.75
N LEU A 155 23.98 6.54 17.65
CA LEU A 155 24.93 6.48 16.53
C LEU A 155 26.11 7.46 16.71
N LEU A 156 26.03 8.45 17.60
CA LEU A 156 27.08 9.47 17.78
C LEU A 156 28.48 8.88 18.03
N PRO A 157 28.66 7.89 18.93
CA PRO A 157 29.99 7.31 19.17
C PRO A 157 30.55 6.64 17.91
N ARG A 158 29.67 6.00 17.13
CA ARG A 158 30.02 5.33 15.88
C ARG A 158 30.41 6.34 14.80
N ILE A 159 29.64 7.43 14.70
CA ILE A 159 29.91 8.51 13.75
C ILE A 159 31.23 9.21 14.07
N HIS A 160 31.51 9.52 15.34
CA HIS A 160 32.77 10.17 15.74
C HIS A 160 33.99 9.30 15.40
N ARG A 161 33.89 7.98 15.59
CA ARG A 161 34.93 7.02 15.20
C ARG A 161 35.15 7.01 13.68
N ALA A 162 34.07 6.93 12.90
CA ALA A 162 34.16 6.95 11.45
C ALA A 162 34.71 8.28 10.91
N MET A 163 34.32 9.41 11.50
CA MET A 163 34.86 10.73 11.16
C MET A 163 36.36 10.83 11.44
N GLY A 164 36.82 10.34 12.59
CA GLY A 164 38.24 10.31 12.95
C GLY A 164 39.08 9.45 12.01
N ALA A 165 38.58 8.26 11.65
CA ALA A 165 39.27 7.35 10.74
C ALA A 165 39.42 7.90 9.31
N HIS A 166 38.42 8.65 8.84
CA HIS A 166 38.37 9.20 7.48
C HIS A 166 38.75 10.68 7.39
N GLY A 167 39.14 11.32 8.50
CA GLY A 167 39.48 12.75 8.55
C GLY A 167 38.33 13.69 8.15
N LEU A 168 37.08 13.29 8.39
CA LEU A 168 35.90 14.06 8.01
C LEU A 168 35.49 15.02 9.12
N SER A 169 35.16 16.27 8.76
CA SER A 169 34.52 17.21 9.70
C SER A 169 33.02 16.91 9.85
N ALA A 170 32.41 17.35 10.95
CA ALA A 170 30.97 17.17 11.22
C ALA A 170 30.10 17.78 10.09
N ARG A 171 30.52 18.93 9.57
CA ARG A 171 29.88 19.62 8.44
C ARG A 171 30.01 18.82 7.15
N SER A 172 31.21 18.32 6.84
CA SER A 172 31.48 17.52 5.64
C SER A 172 30.75 16.18 5.67
N PHE A 173 30.61 15.58 6.85
CA PHE A 173 29.84 14.37 7.07
C PHE A 173 28.36 14.59 6.74
N GLY A 174 27.74 15.63 7.33
CA GLY A 174 26.34 15.97 7.08
C GLY A 174 26.05 16.32 5.61
N LEU A 175 26.96 17.06 4.97
CA LEU A 175 26.87 17.38 3.53
C LEU A 175 26.94 16.13 2.65
N LYS A 176 27.91 15.23 2.90
CA LYS A 176 28.06 13.99 2.11
C LYS A 176 26.88 13.03 2.30
N LEU A 177 26.27 13.02 3.48
CA LEU A 177 25.19 12.10 3.81
C LEU A 177 23.83 12.55 3.25
N ASN A 178 23.38 13.75 3.62
CA ASN A 178 22.02 14.23 3.34
C ASN A 178 22.00 15.66 2.83
N ASN A 179 23.15 16.20 2.40
CA ASN A 179 23.33 17.62 2.04
C ASN A 179 22.96 18.60 3.17
N ASP A 180 23.01 18.14 4.43
CA ASP A 180 22.61 18.91 5.60
C ASP A 180 23.84 19.20 6.48
N PRO A 181 24.42 20.42 6.42
CA PRO A 181 25.63 20.74 7.18
C PRO A 181 25.40 20.80 8.70
N SER A 182 24.16 21.04 9.14
CA SER A 182 23.79 21.12 10.56
C SER A 182 23.35 19.79 11.17
N LEU A 183 23.35 18.70 10.38
CA LEU A 183 22.82 17.41 10.82
C LEU A 183 23.47 16.92 12.12
N MET A 184 24.79 17.11 12.26
CA MET A 184 25.50 16.63 13.44
C MET A 184 25.22 17.41 14.71
N TYR A 185 25.07 18.72 14.60
CA TYR A 185 24.64 19.55 15.71
C TYR A 185 23.24 19.15 16.19
N ARG A 186 22.33 18.88 15.25
CA ARG A 186 20.96 18.45 15.57
C ARG A 186 20.91 17.11 16.29
N ILE A 187 21.75 16.15 15.90
CA ILE A 187 21.82 14.85 16.56
C ILE A 187 22.49 15.00 17.94
N GLY A 188 23.53 15.83 18.07
CA GLY A 188 24.15 16.14 19.38
C GLY A 188 23.17 16.79 20.37
N ASP A 189 22.25 17.63 19.87
CA ASP A 189 21.19 18.27 20.66
C ASP A 189 20.00 17.33 20.97
N GLY A 190 20.07 16.05 20.57
CA GLY A 190 19.00 15.08 20.82
C GLY A 190 17.76 15.28 19.95
N GLN A 191 17.86 15.97 18.81
CA GLN A 191 16.70 16.18 17.95
C GLN A 191 16.25 14.87 17.29
N ASN A 192 14.94 14.65 17.32
CA ASN A 192 14.31 13.54 16.62
C ASN A 192 14.46 13.68 15.11
N ILE A 193 15.17 12.72 14.50
CA ILE A 193 15.33 12.63 13.05
C ILE A 193 14.41 11.56 12.49
N ARG A 194 13.99 11.71 11.22
CA ARG A 194 13.16 10.70 10.57
C ARG A 194 13.90 9.37 10.50
N HIS A 195 13.18 8.26 10.70
CA HIS A 195 13.74 6.90 10.56
C HIS A 195 14.51 6.71 9.25
N ALA A 196 13.98 7.19 8.12
CA ALA A 196 14.65 7.11 6.83
C ALA A 196 16.03 7.83 6.81
N THR A 197 16.17 8.92 7.57
CA THR A 197 17.47 9.61 7.72
C THR A 197 18.41 8.78 8.58
N ARG A 198 17.92 8.17 9.67
CA ARG A 198 18.71 7.25 10.51
C ARG A 198 19.24 6.06 9.72
N GLU A 199 18.41 5.43 8.90
CA GLU A 199 18.82 4.32 8.02
C GLU A 199 19.92 4.74 7.04
N ARG A 200 19.82 5.96 6.47
CA ARG A 200 20.89 6.50 5.62
C ARG A 200 22.19 6.70 6.38
N ILE A 201 22.13 7.19 7.63
CA ILE A 201 23.31 7.32 8.50
C ILE A 201 23.97 5.95 8.66
N VAL A 202 23.20 4.93 9.04
CA VAL A 202 23.70 3.57 9.25
C VAL A 202 24.35 3.02 7.97
N ALA A 203 23.63 3.08 6.84
CA ALA A 203 24.16 2.59 5.56
C ALA A 203 25.45 3.33 5.13
N PHE A 204 25.54 4.63 5.40
CA PHE A 204 26.74 5.42 5.12
C PHE A 204 27.91 5.04 6.04
N LEU A 205 27.64 4.79 7.32
CA LEU A 205 28.65 4.29 8.25
C LEU A 205 29.13 2.89 7.86
N ASP A 206 28.22 1.99 7.48
CA ASP A 206 28.59 0.65 7.00
C ASP A 206 29.47 0.72 5.74
N LYS A 207 29.15 1.65 4.83
CA LYS A 207 29.98 1.94 3.64
C LYS A 207 31.37 2.48 4.00
N LEU A 208 31.47 3.34 5.03
CA LEU A 208 32.76 3.88 5.49
C LEU A 208 33.58 2.85 6.28
N GLU A 209 32.92 1.92 6.97
CA GLU A 209 33.55 0.85 7.74
C GLU A 209 33.87 -0.39 6.88
N GLY A 210 33.42 -0.43 5.62
CA GLY A 210 33.63 -1.56 4.72
C GLY A 210 32.86 -2.83 5.10
N ARG A 211 31.72 -2.69 5.80
CA ARG A 211 30.87 -3.81 6.24
C ARG A 211 29.78 -4.22 5.23
N VAL A 212 29.93 -3.83 3.96
CA VAL A 212 28.92 -4.04 2.90
C VAL A 212 29.27 -5.25 2.05
#